data_AF-A0A1A8IKB7-F1
#
_entry.id   AF-A0A1A8IKB7-F1
#
_cell.length_a   1.000
_cell.length_b   1.000
_cell.length_c   1.000
_cell.angle_alpha   90.00
_cell.angle_beta   90.00
_cell.angle_gamma   90.00
#
_symmetry.space_group_name_H-M   'P 1'
#
loop_
_entity.id
_entity.type
_entity.pdbx_description
1 polymer ?
#
loop_
_entity_poly.entity_id
_entity_poly.type
_entity_poly.pdbx_seq_one_letter_code
_entity_poly.pdbx_strand_id
1 'polypeptide(L)'
;RFGDHYEWNKVTSCIHNILSGQRWIEHYGEITIQTSSSDVCQCKITFIKAKCWNSNLNEVEGTITDSKGKVVHRLFGKWHEALFCGDPSSATCIWRANSMPVNYEQYYGFTKFAIELNELDHSLKVLLPPTDTRLRVDQRLLEEGNLEAAEEQKQRIEELQRDRRRILEEKNTSHQPKFFRRSKEGDWVSNHTYWELRKDPGFAHVDFPTLW
;
A
#
# COMPACT_ATOMS: atom_id res chain seq x y z
N ARG A 1 -20.54 5.07 -9.93
CA ARG A 1 -21.48 5.63 -10.94
C ARG A 1 -21.85 4.61 -11.99
N PHE A 2 -20.88 3.88 -12.56
CA PHE A 2 -21.13 2.93 -13.66
C PHE A 2 -21.18 1.46 -13.23
N GLY A 3 -20.85 1.16 -11.97
CA GLY A 3 -20.85 -0.22 -11.47
C GLY A 3 -19.63 -1.03 -11.92
N ASP A 4 -18.63 -0.39 -12.52
CA ASP A 4 -17.39 -1.04 -12.94
C ASP A 4 -16.61 -1.59 -11.74
N HIS A 5 -16.08 -2.79 -11.92
CA HIS A 5 -15.24 -3.48 -10.95
C HIS A 5 -13.92 -3.82 -11.64
N TYR A 6 -12.83 -3.19 -11.22
CA TYR A 6 -11.50 -3.42 -11.78
C TYR A 6 -10.68 -4.31 -10.87
N GLU A 7 -10.11 -5.36 -11.44
CA GLU A 7 -9.20 -6.28 -10.77
C GLU A 7 -7.84 -6.24 -11.44
N TRP A 8 -6.76 -6.32 -10.65
CA TRP A 8 -5.40 -6.40 -11.16
C TRP A 8 -4.47 -7.12 -10.20
N ASN A 9 -3.41 -7.71 -10.74
CA ASN A 9 -2.33 -8.31 -9.96
C ASN A 9 -1.27 -7.26 -9.58
N LYS A 10 -0.56 -7.52 -8.48
CA LYS A 10 0.69 -6.82 -8.16
C LYS A 10 1.88 -7.55 -8.80
N VAL A 11 2.94 -6.80 -9.08
CA VAL A 11 4.22 -7.32 -9.59
C VAL A 11 5.25 -7.46 -8.47
N THR A 12 6.31 -8.21 -8.74
CA THR A 12 7.41 -8.43 -7.80
C THR A 12 8.40 -7.26 -7.87
N SER A 13 8.99 -6.89 -6.73
CA SER A 13 10.03 -5.87 -6.64
C SER A 13 11.32 -6.45 -6.07
N CYS A 14 12.47 -6.04 -6.58
CA CYS A 14 13.78 -6.32 -5.99
C CYS A 14 14.48 -5.02 -5.62
N ILE A 15 15.05 -4.97 -4.41
CA ILE A 15 15.95 -3.91 -4.00
C ILE A 15 17.37 -4.43 -4.23
N HIS A 16 18.02 -3.88 -5.24
CA HIS A 16 19.41 -4.17 -5.54
C HIS A 16 20.33 -3.40 -4.60
N ASN A 17 21.53 -3.93 -4.38
CA ASN A 17 22.58 -3.24 -3.63
C ASN A 17 22.18 -2.87 -2.18
N ILE A 18 21.30 -3.65 -1.54
CA ILE A 18 20.74 -3.31 -0.22
C ILE A 18 21.81 -3.05 0.87
N LEU A 19 22.98 -3.69 0.77
CA LEU A 19 24.11 -3.53 1.68
C LEU A 19 25.23 -2.61 1.15
N SER A 20 25.05 -1.97 -0.02
CA SER A 20 26.04 -1.07 -0.63
C SER A 20 25.45 0.32 -0.92
N GLY A 21 26.30 1.27 -1.36
CA GLY A 21 25.97 2.70 -1.37
C GLY A 21 24.91 3.13 -2.40
N GLN A 22 24.82 2.45 -3.54
CA GLN A 22 23.88 2.78 -4.62
C GLN A 22 22.73 1.79 -4.67
N ARG A 23 21.81 1.93 -3.71
CA ARG A 23 20.56 1.16 -3.65
C ARG A 23 19.59 1.63 -4.73
N TRP A 24 18.94 0.70 -5.40
CA TRP A 24 17.88 1.00 -6.36
C TRP A 24 16.85 -0.13 -6.40
N ILE A 25 15.64 0.21 -6.81
CA ILE A 25 14.50 -0.72 -6.89
C ILE A 25 14.16 -1.01 -8.35
N GLU A 26 13.88 -2.27 -8.65
CA GLU A 26 13.37 -2.72 -9.94
C GLU A 26 12.08 -3.52 -9.73
N HIS A 27 11.14 -3.37 -10.65
CA HIS A 27 9.89 -4.14 -10.68
C HIS A 27 9.92 -5.13 -11.84
N TYR A 28 9.36 -6.32 -11.63
CA TYR A 28 9.33 -7.40 -12.61
C TYR A 28 7.94 -7.97 -12.82
N GLY A 29 7.57 -8.10 -14.09
CA GLY A 29 6.35 -8.74 -14.53
C GLY A 29 5.42 -7.78 -15.26
N GLU A 30 4.21 -8.26 -15.47
CA GLU A 30 3.12 -7.54 -16.14
C GLU A 30 1.96 -7.37 -15.15
N ILE A 31 1.45 -6.15 -15.03
CA ILE A 31 0.16 -5.88 -14.40
C ILE A 31 -0.91 -6.07 -15.48
N THR A 32 -1.84 -6.97 -15.23
CA THR A 32 -3.05 -7.14 -16.05
C THR A 32 -4.23 -6.54 -15.29
N ILE A 33 -4.90 -5.56 -15.90
CA ILE A 33 -6.10 -4.93 -15.38
C ILE A 33 -7.28 -5.37 -16.23
N GLN A 34 -8.30 -5.92 -15.58
CA GLN A 34 -9.52 -6.44 -16.20
C GLN A 34 -10.74 -5.88 -15.47
N THR A 35 -11.88 -5.86 -16.17
CA THR A 35 -13.16 -5.47 -15.58
C THR A 35 -14.05 -6.69 -15.43
N SER A 36 -14.47 -7.04 -14.21
CA SER A 36 -15.25 -8.27 -13.93
C SER A 36 -16.64 -8.27 -14.58
N SER A 37 -17.15 -7.08 -14.94
CA SER A 37 -18.46 -6.88 -15.56
C SER A 37 -18.44 -6.83 -17.09
N SER A 38 -17.27 -6.78 -17.74
CA SER A 38 -17.21 -6.70 -19.21
C SER A 38 -15.84 -7.07 -19.78
N ASP A 39 -15.81 -7.93 -20.81
CA ASP A 39 -14.61 -8.22 -21.62
C ASP A 39 -14.33 -7.13 -22.68
N VAL A 40 -14.86 -5.92 -22.49
CA VAL A 40 -14.82 -4.87 -23.51
C VAL A 40 -13.39 -4.41 -23.75
N CYS A 41 -12.59 -4.31 -22.68
CA CYS A 41 -11.18 -3.96 -22.79
C CYS A 41 -10.32 -4.59 -21.69
N GLN A 42 -9.06 -4.83 -22.03
CA GLN A 42 -8.02 -5.30 -21.13
C GLN A 42 -6.85 -4.31 -21.17
N CYS A 43 -6.24 -4.02 -20.02
CA CYS A 43 -5.00 -3.25 -19.96
C CYS A 43 -3.87 -4.13 -19.45
N LYS A 44 -2.73 -4.07 -20.12
CA LYS A 44 -1.49 -4.74 -19.73
C LYS A 44 -0.39 -3.70 -19.59
N ILE A 45 0.34 -3.71 -18.47
CA ILE A 45 1.47 -2.81 -18.22
C ILE A 45 2.67 -3.66 -17.82
N THR A 46 3.75 -3.56 -18.59
CA THR A 46 5.01 -4.29 -18.41
C THR A 46 6.09 -3.35 -17.92
N PHE A 47 6.80 -3.77 -16.87
CA PHE A 47 7.98 -3.07 -16.37
C PHE A 47 9.19 -3.45 -17.21
N ILE A 48 9.80 -2.46 -17.86
CA ILE A 48 10.91 -2.69 -18.78
C ILE A 48 12.18 -2.89 -17.97
N LYS A 49 12.79 -4.07 -18.15
CA LYS A 49 14.06 -4.40 -17.51
C LYS A 49 15.16 -3.47 -18.00
N ALA A 50 15.89 -2.86 -17.08
CA ALA A 50 17.01 -2.00 -17.43
C ALA A 50 18.11 -2.80 -18.14
N LYS A 51 18.65 -2.26 -19.24
CA LYS A 51 19.78 -2.86 -19.98
C LYS A 51 21.06 -2.11 -19.65
N CYS A 52 22.20 -2.81 -19.58
CA CYS A 52 23.50 -2.22 -19.23
C CYS A 52 23.97 -1.07 -20.15
N TRP A 53 23.38 -0.90 -21.33
CA TRP A 53 23.81 0.03 -22.38
C TRP A 53 22.82 1.15 -22.69
N ASN A 54 21.56 1.07 -22.22
CA ASN A 54 20.54 2.10 -22.46
C ASN A 54 19.84 2.43 -21.14
N SER A 55 19.64 3.72 -20.86
CA SER A 55 18.97 4.20 -19.64
C SER A 55 17.45 4.10 -19.72
N ASN A 56 16.92 2.91 -20.00
CA ASN A 56 15.49 2.59 -19.87
C ASN A 56 15.10 2.36 -18.39
N LEU A 57 15.81 3.02 -17.46
CA LEU A 57 15.60 2.85 -16.03
C LEU A 57 14.18 3.28 -15.70
N ASN A 58 13.50 2.40 -15.00
CA ASN A 58 12.15 2.61 -14.48
C ASN A 58 11.06 2.80 -15.56
N GLU A 59 11.35 2.43 -16.81
CA GLU A 59 10.37 2.51 -17.88
C GLU A 59 9.25 1.48 -17.70
N VAL A 60 8.05 1.89 -18.11
CA VAL A 60 6.89 1.02 -18.25
C VAL A 60 6.30 1.23 -19.63
N GLU A 61 5.85 0.13 -20.23
CA GLU A 61 5.07 0.13 -21.46
C GLU A 61 3.76 -0.60 -21.21
N GLY A 62 2.68 -0.12 -21.78
CA GLY A 62 1.40 -0.78 -21.66
C GLY A 62 0.53 -0.62 -22.89
N THR A 63 -0.48 -1.47 -22.96
CA THR A 63 -1.47 -1.45 -24.04
C THR A 63 -2.85 -1.65 -23.46
N ILE A 64 -3.81 -0.92 -24.01
CA ILE A 64 -5.23 -1.14 -23.78
C ILE A 64 -5.77 -1.78 -25.06
N THR A 65 -6.28 -3.00 -24.96
CA THR A 65 -6.85 -3.75 -26.08
C THR A 65 -8.35 -3.85 -25.94
N ASP A 66 -9.06 -3.87 -27.07
CA ASP A 66 -10.48 -4.20 -27.10
C ASP A 66 -10.71 -5.73 -26.96
N SER A 67 -11.98 -6.14 -26.89
CA SER A 67 -12.41 -7.56 -26.87
C SER A 67 -11.86 -8.43 -28.02
N LYS A 68 -11.40 -7.82 -29.12
CA LYS A 68 -10.80 -8.53 -30.28
C LYS A 68 -9.28 -8.55 -30.23
N GLY A 69 -8.68 -8.04 -29.15
CA GLY A 69 -7.23 -7.91 -29.00
C GLY A 69 -6.61 -6.77 -29.80
N LYS A 70 -7.41 -5.89 -30.42
CA LYS A 70 -6.88 -4.73 -31.14
C LYS A 70 -6.44 -3.67 -30.14
N VAL A 71 -5.21 -3.18 -30.29
CA VAL A 71 -4.69 -2.07 -29.47
C VAL A 71 -5.49 -0.80 -29.76
N VAL A 72 -6.15 -0.28 -28.72
CA VAL A 72 -6.90 0.98 -28.72
C VAL A 72 -6.02 2.13 -28.26
N HIS A 73 -5.24 1.91 -27.19
CA HIS A 73 -4.30 2.89 -26.67
C HIS A 73 -2.98 2.24 -26.26
N ARG A 74 -1.91 3.03 -26.34
CA ARG A 74 -0.59 2.70 -25.79
C ARG A 74 -0.33 3.56 -24.58
N LEU A 75 0.26 2.94 -23.56
CA LEU A 75 0.72 3.58 -22.35
C LEU A 75 2.24 3.51 -22.32
N PHE A 76 2.91 4.59 -21.91
CA PHE A 76 4.35 4.58 -21.75
C PHE A 76 4.79 5.65 -20.77
N GLY A 77 5.99 5.50 -20.21
CA GLY A 77 6.58 6.49 -19.33
C GLY A 77 7.51 5.83 -18.32
N LYS A 78 7.69 6.48 -17.18
CA LYS A 78 8.48 5.94 -16.08
C LYS A 78 7.63 5.92 -14.81
N TRP A 79 7.59 4.78 -14.13
CA TRP A 79 6.67 4.55 -13.00
C TRP A 79 6.87 5.51 -11.82
N HIS A 80 8.03 6.15 -11.72
CA HIS A 80 8.38 7.12 -10.67
C HIS A 80 8.22 8.59 -11.10
N GLU A 81 7.97 8.87 -12.39
CA GLU A 81 7.92 10.25 -12.91
C GLU A 81 6.55 10.59 -13.51
N ALA A 82 6.15 9.90 -14.58
CA ALA A 82 4.92 10.19 -15.32
C ALA A 82 4.51 9.02 -16.22
N LEU A 83 3.21 8.95 -16.51
CA LEU A 83 2.60 7.99 -17.43
C LEU A 83 1.81 8.75 -18.50
N PHE A 84 1.99 8.35 -19.75
CA PHE A 84 1.40 8.97 -20.93
C PHE A 84 0.54 7.95 -21.68
N CYS A 85 -0.48 8.44 -22.40
CA CYS A 85 -1.39 7.64 -23.20
C CYS A 85 -1.50 8.20 -24.63
N GLY A 86 -1.46 7.32 -25.63
CA GLY A 86 -1.57 7.66 -27.05
C GLY A 86 -0.26 7.46 -27.82
N ASP A 87 -0.17 8.04 -29.00
CA ASP A 87 1.06 8.01 -29.81
C ASP A 87 2.08 9.04 -29.30
N PRO A 88 3.39 8.75 -29.29
CA PRO A 88 4.41 9.64 -28.73
C PRO A 88 4.38 11.09 -29.23
N SER A 89 4.01 11.32 -30.49
CA SER A 89 3.91 12.66 -31.09
C SER A 89 2.71 13.48 -30.60
N SER A 90 1.69 12.84 -30.03
CA SER A 90 0.45 13.47 -29.58
C SER A 90 -0.03 12.92 -28.23
N ALA A 91 0.90 12.44 -27.41
CA ALA A 91 0.58 11.73 -26.19
C ALA A 91 0.03 12.67 -25.12
N THR A 92 -0.97 12.20 -24.38
CA THR A 92 -1.54 12.90 -23.23
C THR A 92 -0.91 12.37 -21.95
N CYS A 93 -0.44 13.26 -21.08
CA CYS A 93 0.02 12.89 -19.73
C CYS A 93 -1.21 12.53 -18.87
N ILE A 94 -1.33 11.27 -18.45
CA ILE A 94 -2.48 10.78 -17.66
C ILE A 94 -2.18 10.69 -16.15
N TRP A 95 -0.89 10.64 -15.78
CA TRP A 95 -0.44 10.70 -14.40
C TRP A 95 0.97 11.29 -14.33
N ARG A 96 1.25 12.00 -13.23
CA ARG A 96 2.58 12.53 -12.90
C ARG A 96 2.79 12.44 -11.40
N ALA A 97 3.99 12.08 -10.99
CA ALA A 97 4.38 12.07 -9.59
C ALA A 97 4.31 13.49 -8.99
N ASN A 98 3.83 13.58 -7.75
CA ASN A 98 3.90 14.82 -6.99
C ASN A 98 5.37 15.14 -6.66
N SER A 99 5.70 16.43 -6.56
CA SER A 99 7.01 16.87 -6.11
C SER A 99 7.29 16.39 -4.69
N MET A 100 8.52 15.93 -4.45
CA MET A 100 8.96 15.53 -3.11
C MET A 100 9.06 16.76 -2.19
N PRO A 101 8.72 16.63 -0.90
CA PRO A 101 8.96 17.69 0.09
C PRO A 101 10.44 18.10 0.13
N VAL A 102 10.70 19.34 0.53
CA VAL A 102 12.08 19.77 0.85
C VAL A 102 12.61 18.89 1.98
N ASN A 103 13.89 18.48 1.92
CA ASN A 103 14.54 17.62 2.90
C ASN A 103 13.93 16.21 3.06
N TYR A 104 13.20 15.69 2.07
CA TYR A 104 12.62 14.34 2.11
C TYR A 104 13.64 13.25 2.50
N GLU A 105 14.91 13.41 2.12
CA GLU A 105 16.01 12.49 2.48
C GLU A 105 16.29 12.42 3.98
N GLN A 106 16.05 13.50 4.73
CA GLN A 106 16.18 13.51 6.20
C GLN A 106 15.03 12.76 6.87
N TYR A 107 13.91 12.56 6.17
CA TYR A 107 12.70 11.91 6.67
C TYR A 107 12.39 10.65 5.85
N TYR A 108 13.36 9.73 5.80
CA TYR A 108 13.24 8.38 5.21
C TYR A 108 12.87 8.34 3.72
N GLY A 109 13.01 9.45 3.01
CA GLY A 109 12.60 9.55 1.61
C GLY A 109 11.08 9.65 1.42
N PHE A 110 10.34 10.09 2.43
CA PHE A 110 8.88 10.10 2.39
C PHE A 110 8.29 11.14 1.43
N THR A 111 7.22 10.74 0.76
CA THR A 111 6.33 11.68 0.05
C THR A 111 5.54 12.51 1.06
N LYS A 112 4.98 13.65 0.64
CA LYS A 112 4.08 14.45 1.49
C LYS A 112 2.93 13.59 2.06
N PHE A 113 2.31 12.78 1.20
CA PHE A 113 1.24 11.87 1.61
C PHE A 113 1.70 10.89 2.70
N ALA A 114 2.90 10.32 2.58
CA ALA A 114 3.43 9.37 3.57
C ALA A 114 3.70 10.04 4.93
N ILE A 115 4.17 11.29 4.95
CA ILE A 115 4.36 12.07 6.18
C ILE A 115 3.02 12.25 6.92
N GLU A 116 1.94 12.54 6.20
CA GLU A 116 0.60 12.79 6.76
C GLU A 116 -0.08 11.51 7.30
N LEU A 117 0.34 10.31 6.87
CA LEU A 117 -0.33 9.05 7.24
C LEU A 117 -0.36 8.80 8.75
N ASN A 118 0.73 9.10 9.46
CA ASN A 118 0.86 8.82 10.88
C ASN A 118 0.65 10.06 11.78
N GLU A 119 0.21 11.19 11.21
CA GLU A 119 -0.14 12.37 12.00
C GLU A 119 -1.33 12.05 12.92
N LEU A 120 -1.22 12.41 14.20
CA LEU A 120 -2.22 12.14 15.23
C LEU A 120 -2.72 13.46 15.84
N ASP A 121 -3.82 13.96 15.28
CA ASP A 121 -4.54 15.08 15.85
C ASP A 121 -5.36 14.68 17.09
N HIS A 122 -5.54 15.60 18.04
CA HIS A 122 -6.29 15.34 19.29
C HIS A 122 -7.77 15.03 19.03
N SER A 123 -8.40 15.72 18.07
CA SER A 123 -9.81 15.46 17.70
C SER A 123 -9.96 14.13 16.96
N LEU A 124 -8.93 13.70 16.23
CA LEU A 124 -8.91 12.38 15.61
C LEU A 124 -8.74 11.28 16.67
N LYS A 125 -7.85 11.48 17.65
CA LYS A 125 -7.51 10.48 18.68
C LYS A 125 -8.73 9.91 19.41
N VAL A 126 -9.71 10.77 19.73
CA VAL A 126 -10.94 10.34 20.44
C VAL A 126 -11.88 9.50 19.58
N LEU A 127 -11.67 9.45 18.26
CA LEU A 127 -12.49 8.69 17.31
C LEU A 127 -11.79 7.42 16.79
N LEU A 128 -10.55 7.17 17.20
CA LEU A 128 -9.77 6.01 16.75
C LEU A 128 -9.99 4.82 17.68
N PRO A 129 -10.01 3.58 17.14
CA PRO A 129 -9.92 2.41 17.99
C PRO A 129 -8.53 2.40 18.66
N PRO A 130 -8.37 1.81 19.86
CA PRO A 130 -7.08 1.70 20.52
C PRO A 130 -6.08 0.82 19.75
N THR A 131 -6.51 0.17 18.66
CA THR A 131 -5.68 -0.61 17.75
C THR A 131 -5.18 0.16 16.52
N ASP A 132 -5.48 1.46 16.39
CA ASP A 132 -4.98 2.28 15.28
C ASP A 132 -3.46 2.45 15.37
N THR A 133 -2.77 2.32 14.23
CA THR A 133 -1.31 2.38 14.16
C THR A 133 -0.74 3.71 14.68
N ARG A 134 -1.48 4.82 14.60
CA ARG A 134 -1.04 6.11 15.14
C ARG A 134 -0.81 6.11 16.64
N LEU A 135 -1.42 5.15 17.35
CA LEU A 135 -1.31 4.96 18.79
C LEU A 135 -0.20 3.97 19.17
N ARG A 136 0.52 3.39 18.20
CA ARG A 136 1.60 2.43 18.43
C ARG A 136 2.85 3.16 18.91
N VAL A 137 3.23 2.90 20.17
CA VAL A 137 4.18 3.73 20.94
C VAL A 137 5.61 3.69 20.39
N ASP A 138 6.09 2.52 19.98
CA ASP A 138 7.43 2.36 19.39
C ASP A 138 7.62 3.20 18.12
N GLN A 139 6.61 3.24 17.24
CA GLN A 139 6.64 4.06 16.03
C GLN A 139 6.63 5.56 16.34
N ARG A 140 5.83 6.02 17.32
CA ARG A 140 5.81 7.42 17.74
C ARG A 140 7.15 7.87 18.31
N LEU A 141 7.75 7.05 19.17
CA LEU A 141 9.07 7.34 19.76
C LEU A 141 10.17 7.40 18.70
N LEU A 142 10.12 6.55 17.68
CA LEU A 142 11.03 6.61 16.54
C LEU A 142 10.88 7.93 15.75
N GLU A 143 9.64 8.34 15.47
CA GLU A 143 9.35 9.62 14.79
C GLU A 143 9.84 10.84 15.60
N GLU A 144 9.80 10.76 16.92
CA GLU A 144 10.31 11.78 17.85
C GLU A 144 11.84 11.72 18.05
N GLY A 145 12.52 10.75 17.44
CA GLY A 145 13.98 10.57 17.52
C GLY A 145 14.47 9.87 18.78
N ASN A 146 13.57 9.34 19.62
CA ASN A 146 13.93 8.59 20.83
C ASN A 146 14.16 7.11 20.51
N LEU A 147 15.33 6.81 19.93
CA LEU A 147 15.68 5.48 19.43
C LEU A 147 15.72 4.39 20.51
N GLU A 148 16.22 4.72 21.70
CA GLU A 148 16.35 3.76 22.81
C GLU A 148 14.98 3.32 23.32
N ALA A 149 14.08 4.27 23.61
CA ALA A 149 12.73 3.96 24.07
C ALA A 149 11.90 3.28 22.96
N ALA A 150 12.11 3.64 21.69
CA ALA A 150 11.43 3.00 20.57
C ALA A 150 11.77 1.50 20.47
N GLU A 151 13.05 1.13 20.62
CA GLU A 151 13.47 -0.27 20.59
C GLU A 151 12.96 -1.05 21.81
N GLU A 152 12.95 -0.46 23.00
CA GLU A 152 12.35 -1.07 24.20
C GLU A 152 10.86 -1.38 24.01
N GLN A 153 10.08 -0.38 23.55
CA GLN A 153 8.65 -0.58 23.31
C GLN A 153 8.39 -1.58 22.18
N LYS A 154 9.22 -1.60 21.13
CA LYS A 154 9.11 -2.58 20.04
C LYS A 154 9.26 -4.00 20.57
N GLN A 155 10.29 -4.27 21.39
CA GLN A 155 10.50 -5.59 22.00
C GLN A 155 9.30 -6.01 22.85
N ARG A 156 8.80 -5.12 23.70
CA ARG A 156 7.60 -5.36 24.52
C ARG A 156 6.37 -5.69 23.67
N ILE A 157 6.12 -4.95 22.58
CA ILE A 157 4.98 -5.16 21.69
C ILE A 157 5.07 -6.52 20.99
N GLU A 158 6.26 -6.90 20.51
CA GLU A 158 6.51 -8.19 19.88
C GLU A 158 6.33 -9.35 20.87
N GLU A 159 6.76 -9.19 22.12
CA GLU A 159 6.52 -10.16 23.20
C GLU A 159 5.05 -10.34 23.49
N LEU A 160 4.29 -9.25 23.66
CA LEU A 160 2.84 -9.31 23.85
C LEU A 160 2.14 -10.01 22.67
N GLN A 161 2.62 -9.83 21.44
CA GLN A 161 2.09 -10.52 20.27
C GLN A 161 2.40 -12.03 20.30
N ARG A 162 3.63 -12.41 20.67
CA ARG A 162 4.04 -13.82 20.81
C ARG A 162 3.24 -14.53 21.91
N ASP A 163 3.05 -13.88 23.06
CA ASP A 163 2.28 -14.44 24.17
C ASP A 163 0.80 -14.64 23.80
N ARG A 164 0.18 -13.66 23.14
CA ARG A 164 -1.21 -13.80 22.64
C ARG A 164 -1.34 -14.95 21.65
N ARG A 165 -0.35 -15.14 20.77
CA ARG A 165 -0.32 -16.28 19.84
C ARG A 165 -0.26 -17.61 20.59
N ARG A 166 0.66 -17.75 21.55
CA ARG A 166 0.81 -18.96 22.38
C ARG A 166 -0.50 -19.30 23.11
N ILE A 167 -1.17 -18.31 23.71
CA ILE A 167 -2.44 -18.51 24.43
C ILE A 167 -3.54 -19.01 23.47
N LEU A 168 -3.59 -18.51 22.24
CA LEU A 168 -4.55 -18.96 21.23
C LEU A 168 -4.28 -20.40 20.79
N GLU A 169 -3.00 -20.75 20.59
CA GLU A 169 -2.57 -22.11 20.26
C GLU A 169 -2.89 -23.10 21.39
N GLU A 170 -2.60 -22.75 22.65
CA GLU A 170 -2.93 -23.56 23.83
C GLU A 170 -4.44 -23.79 23.98
N LYS A 171 -5.25 -22.77 23.65
CA LYS A 171 -6.72 -22.86 23.65
C LYS A 171 -7.29 -23.50 22.38
N ASN A 172 -6.44 -23.92 21.44
CA ASN A 172 -6.84 -24.44 20.13
C ASN A 172 -7.87 -23.53 19.41
N THR A 173 -7.69 -22.22 19.55
CA THR A 173 -8.59 -21.19 19.00
C THR A 173 -7.84 -20.32 17.98
N SER A 174 -8.51 -19.91 16.91
CA SER A 174 -7.92 -19.02 15.90
C SER A 174 -8.27 -17.56 16.13
N HIS A 175 -7.36 -16.65 15.76
CA HIS A 175 -7.65 -15.22 15.76
C HIS A 175 -8.74 -14.88 14.74
N GLN A 176 -9.73 -14.11 15.16
CA GLN A 176 -10.81 -13.60 14.32
C GLN A 176 -10.64 -12.08 14.13
N PRO A 177 -10.31 -11.61 12.91
CA PRO A 177 -10.25 -10.18 12.63
C PRO A 177 -11.59 -9.49 12.83
N LYS A 178 -11.59 -8.31 13.48
CA LYS A 178 -12.83 -7.63 13.88
C LYS A 178 -13.59 -6.98 12.73
N PHE A 179 -12.88 -6.42 11.74
CA PHE A 179 -13.47 -5.57 10.69
C PHE A 179 -13.45 -6.20 9.29
N PHE A 180 -12.91 -7.41 9.18
CA PHE A 180 -12.77 -8.14 7.93
C PHE A 180 -13.20 -9.59 8.12
N ARG A 181 -13.72 -10.19 7.06
CA ARG A 181 -14.09 -11.60 7.01
C ARG A 181 -13.50 -12.23 5.75
N ARG A 182 -13.31 -13.54 5.78
CA ARG A 182 -12.89 -14.30 4.60
C ARG A 182 -14.04 -14.46 3.61
N SER A 183 -13.82 -14.16 2.34
CA SER A 183 -14.75 -14.38 1.24
C SER A 183 -14.77 -15.86 0.84
N LYS A 184 -15.67 -16.24 -0.07
CA LYS A 184 -15.71 -17.60 -0.64
C LYS A 184 -14.49 -17.90 -1.50
N GLU A 185 -13.92 -16.88 -2.16
CA GLU A 185 -12.69 -16.98 -2.96
C GLU A 185 -11.42 -17.02 -2.10
N GLY A 186 -11.54 -16.73 -0.80
CA GLY A 186 -10.44 -16.79 0.16
C GLY A 186 -9.85 -15.44 0.54
N ASP A 187 -10.28 -14.35 -0.10
CA ASP A 187 -9.84 -12.98 0.17
C ASP A 187 -10.43 -12.38 1.45
N TRP A 188 -9.76 -11.38 2.02
CA TRP A 188 -10.29 -10.62 3.14
C TRP A 188 -11.10 -9.43 2.64
N VAL A 189 -12.40 -9.43 2.94
CA VAL A 189 -13.33 -8.35 2.58
C VAL A 189 -13.86 -7.66 3.84
N SER A 190 -14.18 -6.38 3.74
CA SER A 190 -14.80 -5.65 4.85
C SER A 190 -16.10 -6.34 5.27
N ASN A 191 -16.36 -6.38 6.57
CA ASN A 191 -17.67 -6.75 7.10
C ASN A 191 -18.62 -5.55 7.27
N HIS A 192 -18.22 -4.37 6.78
CA HIS A 192 -18.98 -3.11 6.84
C HIS A 192 -19.26 -2.58 8.26
N THR A 193 -18.55 -3.07 9.28
CA THR A 193 -18.80 -2.64 10.69
C THR A 193 -17.92 -1.49 11.15
N TYR A 194 -16.72 -1.29 10.59
CA TYR A 194 -15.75 -0.31 11.10
C TYR A 194 -16.35 1.10 11.20
N TRP A 195 -16.92 1.60 10.10
CA TRP A 195 -17.49 2.95 10.07
C TRP A 195 -18.79 3.06 10.86
N GLU A 196 -19.60 2.01 10.91
CA GLU A 196 -20.82 1.99 11.73
C GLU A 196 -20.49 2.09 13.23
N LEU A 197 -19.50 1.32 13.70
CA LEU A 197 -19.03 1.35 15.09
C LEU A 197 -18.31 2.66 15.46
N ARG A 198 -17.86 3.44 14.47
CA ARG A 198 -17.20 4.73 14.68
C ARG A 198 -18.17 5.90 14.87
N LYS A 199 -19.39 5.84 14.30
CA LYS A 199 -20.26 7.02 14.13
C LYS A 199 -20.57 7.79 15.42
N ASP A 200 -20.83 7.12 16.54
CA ASP A 200 -21.07 7.74 17.85
C ASP A 200 -21.14 6.64 18.94
N PRO A 201 -20.41 6.69 20.08
CA PRO A 201 -19.43 7.69 20.53
C PRO A 201 -17.98 7.29 20.26
N GLY A 202 -17.66 6.81 19.04
CA GLY A 202 -16.26 6.53 18.64
C GLY A 202 -15.63 5.35 19.38
N PHE A 203 -16.01 4.11 19.02
CA PHE A 203 -15.44 2.87 19.54
C PHE A 203 -15.49 2.65 21.07
N ALA A 204 -16.00 3.60 21.87
CA ALA A 204 -15.98 3.54 23.33
C ALA A 204 -16.74 2.34 23.93
N HIS A 205 -17.69 1.75 23.19
CA HIS A 205 -18.46 0.58 23.60
C HIS A 205 -18.04 -0.71 22.88
N VAL A 206 -16.86 -0.71 22.27
CA VAL A 206 -16.34 -1.86 21.53
C VAL A 206 -15.13 -2.41 22.26
N ASP A 207 -15.17 -3.69 22.62
CA ASP A 207 -14.03 -4.35 23.24
C ASP A 207 -12.88 -4.52 22.24
N PHE A 208 -11.69 -4.08 22.61
CA PHE A 208 -10.47 -4.29 21.84
C PHE A 208 -9.43 -5.06 22.63
N PRO A 209 -8.64 -5.91 21.95
CA PRO A 209 -7.47 -6.49 22.58
C PRO A 209 -6.44 -5.40 22.88
N THR A 210 -5.79 -5.49 24.04
CA THR A 210 -4.57 -4.73 24.32
C THR A 210 -3.45 -5.23 23.41
N LEU A 211 -2.95 -4.36 22.55
CA LEU A 211 -1.89 -4.69 21.58
C LEU A 211 -0.50 -4.24 22.05
N TRP A 212 -0.44 -3.26 22.94
CA TRP A 212 0.76 -2.63 23.53
C TRP A 212 0.47 -2.15 24.95
#